data_AF-A0A1Y2HPS0-F1
#
_entry.id   AF-A0A1Y2HPS0-F1
#
_cell.length_a   1.000
_cell.length_b   1.000
_cell.length_c   1.000
_cell.angle_alpha   90.00
_cell.angle_beta   90.00
_cell.angle_gamma   90.00
#
_symmetry.space_group_name_H-M   'P 1'
#
loop_
_entity.id
_entity.type
_entity.pdbx_description
1 polymer ?
#
loop_
_entity_poly.entity_id
_entity_poly.type
_entity_poly.pdbx_seq_one_letter_code
_entity_poly.pdbx_strand_id
1 'polypeptide(L)'
;MIATRSFLVALLLAIAALASLFATPTLADSPMVDLIVSYYKPGSSSSHGSAAPASTANTLTAADLASMLTSESGVGLQSRAGAFLDASTLSDAIKQAGGKVKYEYSIIDAVALSVPANVADRLKTLQRTKTGIMAVEEDSTVSAFAKVGL
;
A
#
# COMPACT_ATOMS: atom_id res chain seq x y z
N MET A 1 -33.02 -54.37 -0.55
CA MET A 1 -32.09 -53.62 0.33
C MET A 1 -31.02 -52.87 -0.48
N ILE A 2 -31.38 -52.05 -1.47
CA ILE A 2 -30.42 -51.39 -2.39
C ILE A 2 -30.54 -49.84 -2.38
N ALA A 3 -31.70 -49.29 -1.99
CA ALA A 3 -31.97 -47.85 -2.06
C ALA A 3 -31.21 -46.99 -1.01
N THR A 4 -30.74 -47.58 0.09
CA THR A 4 -30.08 -46.82 1.18
C THR A 4 -28.63 -46.42 0.87
N ARG A 5 -27.95 -47.13 -0.03
CA ARG A 5 -26.57 -46.79 -0.44
C ARG A 5 -26.54 -45.62 -1.42
N SER A 6 -27.50 -45.56 -2.34
CA SER A 6 -27.59 -44.49 -3.36
C SER A 6 -27.91 -43.13 -2.76
N PHE A 7 -28.72 -43.09 -1.70
CA PHE A 7 -29.06 -41.85 -1.00
C PHE A 7 -27.84 -41.24 -0.29
N LEU A 8 -27.00 -42.09 0.33
CA LEU A 8 -25.82 -41.64 1.06
C LEU A 8 -24.75 -41.06 0.10
N VAL A 9 -24.58 -41.66 -1.08
CA VAL A 9 -23.68 -41.17 -2.13
C VAL A 9 -24.20 -39.85 -2.73
N ALA A 10 -25.50 -39.75 -3.00
CA ALA A 10 -26.11 -38.52 -3.51
C ALA A 10 -26.02 -37.37 -2.50
N LEU A 11 -26.17 -37.66 -1.19
CA LEU A 11 -26.03 -36.68 -0.12
C LEU A 11 -24.58 -36.19 0.01
N LEU A 12 -23.59 -37.08 -0.09
CA LEU A 12 -22.17 -36.71 -0.07
C LEU A 12 -21.76 -35.87 -1.28
N LEU A 13 -22.27 -36.18 -2.49
CA LEU A 13 -22.03 -35.36 -3.69
C LEU A 13 -22.65 -33.96 -3.57
N ALA A 14 -23.84 -33.84 -2.98
CA ALA A 14 -24.49 -32.56 -2.76
C ALA A 14 -23.72 -31.68 -1.75
N ILE A 15 -23.14 -32.28 -0.71
CA ILE A 15 -22.31 -31.56 0.27
C ILE A 15 -20.98 -31.12 -0.35
N ALA A 16 -20.34 -31.96 -1.18
CA ALA A 16 -19.10 -31.60 -1.88
C ALA A 16 -19.31 -30.46 -2.90
N ALA A 17 -20.46 -30.44 -3.59
CA ALA A 17 -20.83 -29.36 -4.51
C ALA A 17 -21.21 -28.06 -3.78
N LEU A 18 -21.74 -28.14 -2.55
CA LEU A 18 -22.00 -26.95 -1.75
C LEU A 18 -20.71 -26.39 -1.12
N ALA A 19 -19.75 -27.26 -0.78
CA ALA A 19 -18.43 -26.86 -0.28
C ALA A 19 -17.56 -26.14 -1.33
N SER A 20 -17.75 -26.42 -2.63
CA SER A 20 -17.07 -25.67 -3.70
C SER A 20 -17.67 -24.27 -3.92
N LEU A 21 -18.91 -24.04 -3.52
CA LEU A 21 -19.55 -22.72 -3.56
C LEU A 21 -19.05 -21.80 -2.42
N PHE A 22 -18.52 -22.39 -1.34
CA PHE A 22 -17.82 -21.70 -0.24
C PHE A 22 -16.30 -21.73 -0.38
N ALA A 23 -15.75 -22.07 -1.56
CA ALA A 23 -14.40 -21.66 -1.91
C ALA A 23 -14.44 -20.13 -2.10
N THR A 24 -14.54 -19.41 -0.98
CA THR A 24 -14.10 -18.02 -0.92
C THR A 24 -12.74 -17.99 -1.59
N PRO A 25 -12.50 -17.09 -2.55
CA PRO A 25 -11.12 -16.76 -2.85
C PRO A 25 -10.55 -16.38 -1.49
N THR A 26 -9.71 -17.27 -0.95
CA THR A 26 -8.77 -16.86 0.09
C THR A 26 -8.22 -15.55 -0.46
N LEU A 27 -8.45 -14.44 0.25
CA LEU A 27 -7.60 -13.27 0.07
C LEU A 27 -6.22 -13.87 0.19
N ALA A 28 -5.58 -14.10 -0.96
CA ALA A 28 -4.20 -14.51 -1.01
C ALA A 28 -3.54 -13.45 -0.14
N ASP A 29 -2.97 -13.92 0.97
CA ASP A 29 -2.22 -13.12 1.92
C ASP A 29 -1.27 -12.29 1.06
N SER A 30 -1.67 -11.06 0.78
CA SER A 30 -1.07 -10.30 -0.31
C SER A 30 0.31 -9.99 0.19
N PRO A 31 1.37 -10.43 -0.51
CA PRO A 31 2.71 -10.36 0.02
C PRO A 31 2.98 -8.92 0.48
N MET A 32 3.33 -8.79 1.75
CA MET A 32 3.67 -7.50 2.34
C MET A 32 5.01 -7.07 1.76
N VAL A 33 5.06 -5.85 1.22
CA VAL A 33 6.23 -5.24 0.62
C VAL A 33 6.72 -4.15 1.56
N ASP A 34 8.00 -4.20 1.88
CA ASP A 34 8.66 -3.19 2.70
C ASP A 34 9.17 -2.06 1.81
N LEU A 35 8.76 -0.83 2.10
CA LEU A 35 9.01 0.34 1.29
C LEU A 35 9.46 1.52 2.15
N ILE A 36 10.25 2.41 1.55
CA ILE A 36 10.52 3.76 2.03
C ILE A 36 9.79 4.74 1.12
N VAL A 37 8.88 5.53 1.68
CA VAL A 37 8.07 6.49 0.94
C VAL A 37 8.41 7.90 1.38
N SER A 38 8.92 8.70 0.44
CA SER A 38 9.19 10.12 0.65
C SER A 38 8.02 10.95 0.16
N TYR A 39 7.67 12.04 0.85
CA TYR A 39 6.48 12.82 0.58
C TYR A 39 6.75 14.33 0.49
N TYR A 40 5.87 15.06 -0.19
CA TYR A 40 5.97 16.53 -0.28
C TYR A 40 5.44 17.16 1.01
N LYS A 41 6.35 17.60 1.88
CA LYS A 41 5.99 18.28 3.12
C LYS A 41 5.71 19.78 2.91
N PRO A 42 4.65 20.35 3.53
CA PRO A 42 4.40 21.77 3.46
C PRO A 42 5.58 22.57 4.04
N GLY A 43 6.07 23.57 3.29
CA GLY A 43 7.15 24.45 3.75
C GLY A 43 8.57 23.85 3.68
N SER A 44 8.73 22.58 3.30
CA SER A 44 10.05 22.02 3.00
C SER A 44 10.54 22.56 1.67
N SER A 45 11.60 23.39 1.72
CA SER A 45 12.36 23.79 0.54
C SER A 45 13.25 22.60 0.14
N SER A 46 12.68 21.60 -0.52
CA SER A 46 13.43 20.41 -0.93
C SER A 46 14.53 20.81 -1.91
N SER A 47 15.78 20.78 -1.45
CA SER A 47 17.01 20.94 -2.26
C SER A 47 17.23 19.79 -3.25
N HIS A 48 16.34 18.81 -3.28
CA HIS A 48 16.36 17.66 -4.19
C HIS A 48 15.55 17.96 -5.46
N GLY A 49 16.08 18.83 -6.33
CA GLY A 49 15.91 18.84 -7.80
C GLY A 49 14.53 18.81 -8.47
N SER A 50 13.43 18.61 -7.76
CA SER A 50 12.06 18.61 -8.29
C SER A 50 11.34 19.80 -7.71
N ALA A 51 10.86 20.67 -8.60
CA ALA A 51 10.09 21.85 -8.22
C ALA A 51 8.96 21.44 -7.26
N ALA A 52 9.01 21.95 -6.03
CA ALA A 52 7.91 21.81 -5.09
C ALA A 52 6.64 22.36 -5.76
N PRO A 53 5.53 21.63 -5.71
CA PRO A 53 4.31 22.02 -6.41
C PRO A 53 3.79 23.38 -5.93
N ALA A 54 3.33 24.20 -6.89
CA ALA A 54 3.15 25.64 -6.77
C ALA A 54 2.00 26.12 -5.87
N SER A 55 1.34 25.25 -5.09
CA SER A 55 0.21 25.67 -4.25
C SER A 55 0.17 24.95 -2.92
N THR A 56 0.57 25.67 -1.86
CA THR A 56 0.41 25.30 -0.44
C THR A 56 -1.04 25.06 -0.01
N ALA A 57 -2.02 25.29 -0.89
CA ALA A 57 -3.44 25.20 -0.59
C ALA A 57 -4.05 23.79 -0.75
N ASN A 58 -3.31 22.82 -1.28
CA ASN A 58 -3.85 21.48 -1.59
C ASN A 58 -3.23 20.42 -0.67
N THR A 59 -3.57 20.44 0.62
CA THR A 59 -3.17 19.38 1.56
C THR A 59 -4.09 18.18 1.40
N LEU A 60 -3.52 16.98 1.23
CA LEU A 60 -4.27 15.72 1.22
C LEU A 60 -4.61 15.32 2.65
N THR A 61 -5.82 14.80 2.87
CA THR A 61 -6.21 14.21 4.16
C THR A 61 -5.90 12.71 4.17
N ALA A 62 -5.85 12.11 5.36
CA ALA A 62 -5.56 10.68 5.50
C ALA A 62 -6.64 9.82 4.82
N ALA A 63 -7.91 10.27 4.88
CA ALA A 63 -9.04 9.60 4.24
C ALA A 63 -8.97 9.68 2.71
N ASP A 64 -8.61 10.85 2.15
CA ASP A 64 -8.44 11.02 0.70
C ASP A 64 -7.31 10.11 0.20
N LEU A 65 -6.17 10.09 0.91
CA LEU A 65 -5.03 9.27 0.55
C LEU A 65 -5.35 7.77 0.69
N ALA A 66 -5.99 7.34 1.77
CA ALA A 66 -6.41 5.95 1.96
C ALA A 66 -7.39 5.52 0.85
N SER A 67 -8.32 6.39 0.47
CA SER A 67 -9.22 6.15 -0.66
C SER A 67 -8.44 6.01 -1.97
N MET A 68 -7.44 6.85 -2.22
CA MET A 68 -6.59 6.73 -3.42
C MET A 68 -5.74 5.45 -3.43
N LEU A 69 -5.28 4.99 -2.27
CA LEU A 69 -4.50 3.76 -2.12
C LEU A 69 -5.34 2.50 -2.29
N THR A 70 -6.64 2.58 -2.03
CA THR A 70 -7.57 1.44 -2.11
C THR A 70 -8.47 1.49 -3.35
N SER A 71 -8.61 2.64 -4.01
CA SER A 71 -9.45 2.83 -5.19
C SER A 71 -8.76 2.33 -6.45
N GLU A 72 -9.44 1.44 -7.18
CA GLU A 72 -8.90 0.91 -8.42
C GLU A 72 -8.97 1.90 -9.59
N SER A 73 -9.91 2.83 -9.51
CA SER A 73 -10.40 3.61 -10.66
C SER A 73 -9.54 4.80 -11.05
N GLY A 74 -8.58 5.24 -10.22
CA GLY A 74 -7.65 6.34 -10.55
C GLY A 74 -8.29 7.71 -10.84
N VAL A 75 -9.61 7.83 -10.76
CA VAL A 75 -10.36 9.07 -10.99
C VAL A 75 -10.04 10.05 -9.86
N GLY A 76 -9.48 11.22 -10.22
CA GLY A 76 -9.13 12.29 -9.28
C GLY A 76 -7.64 12.41 -8.93
N LEU A 77 -6.79 11.45 -9.33
CA LEU A 77 -5.34 11.49 -9.07
C LEU A 77 -4.65 12.71 -9.68
N GLN A 78 -5.03 13.08 -10.92
CA GLN A 78 -4.47 14.21 -11.66
C GLN A 78 -4.88 15.57 -11.06
N SER A 79 -6.10 15.68 -10.51
CA SER A 79 -6.60 16.92 -9.88
C SER A 79 -5.87 17.26 -8.57
N ARG A 80 -5.23 16.25 -7.96
CA ARG A 80 -4.45 16.36 -6.71
C ARG A 80 -2.94 16.33 -6.95
N ALA A 81 -2.49 16.45 -8.20
CA ALA A 81 -1.08 16.55 -8.52
C ALA A 81 -0.47 17.74 -7.75
N GLY A 82 0.65 17.51 -7.08
CA GLY A 82 1.31 18.50 -6.27
C GLY A 82 0.69 18.76 -4.90
N ALA A 83 -0.19 17.89 -4.41
CA ALA A 83 -0.68 18.00 -3.06
C ALA A 83 0.44 17.80 -2.02
N PHE A 84 0.30 18.42 -0.85
CA PHE A 84 1.19 18.22 0.29
C PHE A 84 0.65 17.16 1.25
N LEU A 85 1.57 16.48 1.93
CA LEU A 85 1.31 15.48 2.96
C LEU A 85 2.20 15.74 4.17
N ASP A 86 1.72 15.39 5.36
CA ASP A 86 2.55 15.25 6.56
C ASP A 86 2.72 13.77 6.95
N ALA A 87 3.66 13.49 7.85
CA ALA A 87 3.97 12.14 8.30
C ALA A 87 2.73 11.45 8.90
N SER A 88 1.97 12.15 9.76
CA SER A 88 0.76 11.61 10.38
C SER A 88 -0.30 11.19 9.36
N THR A 89 -0.51 12.01 8.34
CA THR A 89 -1.48 11.78 7.27
C THR A 89 -1.10 10.55 6.46
N LEU A 90 0.17 10.42 6.08
CA LEU A 90 0.67 9.26 5.37
C LEU A 90 0.58 8.00 6.24
N SER A 91 1.04 8.07 7.48
CA SER A 91 1.01 6.97 8.44
C SER A 91 -0.40 6.45 8.71
N ASP A 92 -1.37 7.34 8.89
CA ASP A 92 -2.75 6.95 9.16
C ASP A 92 -3.47 6.44 7.90
N ALA A 93 -3.19 7.00 6.73
CA ALA A 93 -3.71 6.48 5.46
C ALA A 93 -3.20 5.06 5.18
N ILE A 94 -1.93 4.79 5.47
CA ILE A 94 -1.29 3.48 5.29
C ILE A 94 -1.90 2.45 6.23
N LYS A 95 -2.14 2.81 7.51
CA LYS A 95 -2.85 1.93 8.46
C LYS A 95 -4.27 1.62 7.97
N GLN A 96 -4.99 2.61 7.44
CA GLN A 96 -6.34 2.42 6.89
C GLN A 96 -6.35 1.54 5.63
N ALA A 97 -5.28 1.60 4.83
CA ALA A 97 -5.08 0.72 3.67
C ALA A 97 -4.57 -0.69 4.04
N GLY A 98 -4.50 -1.03 5.33
CA GLY A 98 -4.07 -2.35 5.81
C GLY A 98 -2.54 -2.54 5.90
N GLY A 99 -1.77 -1.46 5.81
CA GLY A 99 -0.32 -1.46 6.01
C GLY A 99 0.11 -1.20 7.46
N LYS A 100 1.41 -1.27 7.69
CA LYS A 100 2.08 -1.02 8.97
C LYS A 100 3.20 0.01 8.78
N VAL A 101 3.30 0.96 9.70
CA VAL A 101 4.41 1.92 9.74
C VAL A 101 5.52 1.34 10.60
N LYS A 102 6.75 1.29 10.09
CA LYS A 102 7.93 0.80 10.83
C LYS A 102 8.68 1.95 11.49
N TYR A 103 9.04 2.97 10.70
CA TYR A 103 9.84 4.11 11.15
C TYR A 103 9.43 5.38 10.40
N GLU A 104 9.47 6.52 11.08
CA GLU A 104 9.28 7.83 10.47
C GLU A 104 10.61 8.60 10.49
N TYR A 105 11.05 9.06 9.32
CA TYR A 105 12.29 9.81 9.14
C TYR A 105 12.00 11.30 9.01
N SER A 106 12.31 12.06 10.06
CA SER A 106 12.09 13.51 10.09
C SER A 106 13.14 14.31 9.29
N ILE A 107 14.32 13.74 9.04
CA ILE A 107 15.43 14.43 8.35
C ILE A 107 15.22 14.47 6.84
N ILE A 108 14.67 13.40 6.26
CA ILE A 108 14.48 13.22 4.81
C ILE A 108 13.01 13.29 4.38
N ASP A 109 12.11 13.63 5.31
CA ASP A 109 10.65 13.67 5.08
C ASP A 109 10.15 12.37 4.41
N ALA A 110 10.43 11.22 5.06
CA ALA A 110 10.08 9.90 4.56
C ALA A 110 9.55 8.97 5.65
N VAL A 111 8.83 7.92 5.27
CA VAL A 111 8.27 6.90 6.16
C VAL A 111 8.61 5.51 5.63
N ALA A 112 9.20 4.67 6.48
CA ALA A 112 9.36 3.24 6.22
C ALA A 112 8.08 2.50 6.62
N LEU A 113 7.56 1.69 5.71
CA LEU A 113 6.26 1.06 5.82
C LEU A 113 6.25 -0.33 5.18
N SER A 114 5.40 -1.20 5.71
CA SER A 114 5.11 -2.53 5.17
C SER A 114 3.67 -2.54 4.70
N VAL A 115 3.44 -2.75 3.41
CA VAL A 115 2.12 -2.62 2.80
C VAL A 115 1.77 -3.81 1.90
N PRO A 116 0.48 -4.12 1.73
CA PRO A 116 0.05 -5.07 0.71
C PRO A 116 0.54 -4.67 -0.69
N ALA A 117 0.85 -5.66 -1.55
CA ALA A 117 1.37 -5.41 -2.90
C ALA A 117 0.49 -4.48 -3.75
N ASN A 118 -0.84 -4.57 -3.65
CA ASN A 118 -1.76 -3.67 -4.33
C ASN A 118 -1.61 -2.21 -3.87
N VAL A 119 -1.35 -1.98 -2.58
CA VAL A 119 -1.09 -0.65 -2.02
C VAL A 119 0.28 -0.14 -2.47
N ALA A 120 1.29 -1.01 -2.55
CA ALA A 120 2.61 -0.67 -3.10
C ALA A 120 2.52 -0.18 -4.56
N ASP A 121 1.75 -0.86 -5.40
CA ASP A 121 1.53 -0.45 -6.80
C ASP A 121 0.78 0.88 -6.91
N ARG A 122 -0.15 1.13 -5.98
CA ARG A 122 -0.86 2.42 -5.90
C ARG A 122 0.07 3.54 -5.46
N LEU A 123 0.95 3.32 -4.48
CA LEU A 123 1.98 4.29 -4.09
C LEU A 123 2.90 4.65 -5.26
N LYS A 124 3.36 3.67 -6.04
CA LYS A 124 4.16 3.91 -7.26
C LYS A 124 3.37 4.70 -8.32
N THR A 125 2.07 4.48 -8.41
CA THR A 125 1.20 5.25 -9.30
C THR A 125 1.10 6.71 -8.83
N LEU A 126 0.89 6.95 -7.53
CA LEU A 126 0.85 8.28 -6.92
C LEU A 126 2.16 9.05 -7.10
N GLN A 127 3.30 8.35 -7.02
CA GLN A 127 4.61 8.92 -7.33
C GLN A 127 4.69 9.41 -8.78
N ARG A 128 4.25 8.59 -9.75
CA ARG A 128 4.26 8.96 -11.19
C ARG A 128 3.34 10.14 -11.49
N THR A 129 2.20 10.23 -10.80
CA THR A 129 1.27 11.36 -10.93
C THR A 129 1.65 12.57 -10.07
N LYS A 130 2.75 12.47 -9.31
CA LYS A 130 3.24 13.50 -8.38
C LYS A 130 2.18 13.95 -7.36
N THR A 131 1.35 13.01 -6.90
CA THR A 131 0.22 13.28 -5.99
C THR A 131 0.66 13.05 -4.54
N GLY A 132 1.25 14.05 -3.88
CA GLY A 132 1.69 13.92 -2.47
C GLY A 132 2.95 13.08 -2.24
N ILE A 133 3.18 12.07 -3.07
CA ILE A 133 4.32 11.16 -3.00
C ILE A 133 5.43 11.64 -3.91
N MET A 134 6.63 11.80 -3.34
CA MET A 134 7.83 12.22 -4.06
C MET A 134 8.61 11.02 -4.59
N ALA A 135 8.84 10.01 -3.73
CA ALA A 135 9.57 8.80 -4.09
C ALA A 135 9.02 7.59 -3.35
N VAL A 136 9.10 6.43 -4.01
CA VAL A 136 8.79 5.12 -3.43
C VAL A 136 9.96 4.20 -3.76
N GLU A 137 10.64 3.74 -2.73
CA GLU A 137 11.79 2.86 -2.83
C GLU A 137 11.54 1.59 -2.02
N GLU A 138 12.16 0.48 -2.42
CA GLU A 138 12.08 -0.78 -1.67
C GLU A 138 13.07 -0.74 -0.49
N ASP A 139 12.59 -1.10 0.71
CA ASP A 139 13.42 -1.12 1.92
C ASP A 139 14.28 -2.38 1.92
N SER A 140 15.37 -2.33 1.14
CA SER A 140 16.29 -3.46 0.98
C SER A 140 17.19 -3.64 2.21
N THR A 141 17.51 -4.90 2.53
CA THR A 141 18.40 -5.20 3.66
C THR A 141 19.84 -4.75 3.38
N VAL A 142 20.35 -3.85 4.22
CA VAL A 142 21.77 -3.47 4.19
C VAL A 142 22.58 -4.52 4.94
N SER A 143 23.55 -5.13 4.25
CA SER A 143 24.49 -6.08 4.86
C SER A 143 25.83 -5.39 5.14
N ALA A 144 26.32 -5.50 6.38
CA ALA A 144 27.65 -5.04 6.72
C ALA A 144 28.70 -5.97 6.09
N PHE A 145 29.64 -5.40 5.33
CA PHE A 145 30.82 -6.14 4.91
C PHE A 145 31.69 -6.40 6.13
N ALA A 146 31.71 -7.64 6.62
CA ALA A 146 32.63 -8.02 7.67
C ALA A 146 34.07 -7.82 7.16
N LYS A 147 34.85 -7.00 7.88
CA LYS A 147 36.31 -6.92 7.71
C LYS A 147 36.87 -8.30 8.08
N VAL A 148 37.10 -9.15 7.09
CA VAL A 148 37.88 -10.38 7.28
C VAL A 148 39.28 -9.93 7.69
N GLY A 149 39.66 -10.26 8.92
CA GLY A 149 40.88 -9.78 9.57
C GLY A 149 42.13 -10.08 8.74
N LEU A 150 43.01 -9.08 8.66
CA LEU A 150 44.44 -9.24 8.39
C LEU A 150 45.15 -9.47 9.72
#